data_AF-A0A525CNS9-F1
#
_entry.id   AF-A0A525CNS9-F1
#
_cell.length_a   1.000
_cell.length_b   1.000
_cell.length_c   1.000
_cell.angle_alpha   90.00
_cell.angle_beta   90.00
_cell.angle_gamma   90.00
#
_symmetry.space_group_name_H-M   'P 1'
#
loop_
_entity.id
_entity.type
_entity.pdbx_description
1 polymer ?
#
loop_
_entity_poly.entity_id
_entity_poly.type
_entity_poly.pdbx_seq_one_letter_code
_entity_poly.pdbx_strand_id
1 'polypeptide(L)'
;DFAEVLEMDLPGLVTIDLDGYTPRFTSLDGVQAAFETPRVRVFDSDDLGLDPALHAVKDSPTRIIDVYSPTSDKDNLVLKGAVKKIIDQLFDAHGKTISSAMGKDLKTHDHGGA
;
A
#
# COMPACT_ATOMS: atom_id res chain seq x y z
N ASP A 1 -9.86 12.52 -4.65
CA ASP A 1 -8.68 12.24 -5.47
C ASP A 1 -8.41 13.35 -6.45
N PHE A 2 -7.19 13.86 -6.38
CA PHE A 2 -6.62 14.68 -7.44
C PHE A 2 -5.85 13.73 -8.34
N ALA A 3 -6.30 13.59 -9.58
CA ALA A 3 -5.59 12.86 -10.62
C ALA A 3 -5.14 13.86 -11.68
N GLU A 4 -3.86 13.84 -12.02
CA GLU A 4 -3.26 14.67 -13.05
C GLU A 4 -3.03 13.82 -14.30
N VAL A 5 -3.35 14.37 -15.48
CA VAL A 5 -3.06 13.73 -16.76
C VAL A 5 -1.71 14.23 -17.25
N LEU A 6 -0.80 13.30 -17.51
CA LEU A 6 0.56 13.55 -17.99
C LEU A 6 0.74 12.92 -19.37
N GLU A 7 1.43 13.62 -20.27
CA GLU A 7 1.83 13.10 -21.59
C GLU A 7 3.35 12.94 -21.63
N MET A 8 3.83 11.88 -22.29
CA MET A 8 5.27 11.65 -22.49
C MET A 8 5.56 10.99 -23.83
N ASP A 9 6.71 11.33 -24.41
CA ASP A 9 7.24 10.63 -25.58
C ASP A 9 7.79 9.25 -25.16
N LEU A 10 7.70 8.27 -26.07
CA LEU A 10 8.21 6.92 -25.84
C LEU A 10 9.68 6.79 -26.29
N PRO A 11 10.52 5.97 -25.61
CA PRO A 11 10.18 5.05 -24.52
C PRO A 11 10.04 5.72 -23.15
N GLY A 12 9.11 5.23 -22.33
CA GLY A 12 8.82 5.75 -21.01
C GLY A 12 8.82 4.71 -19.90
N LEU A 13 9.14 5.14 -18.68
CA LEU A 13 9.05 4.33 -17.46
C LEU A 13 7.86 4.81 -16.63
N VAL A 14 6.93 3.90 -16.33
CA VAL A 14 5.78 4.17 -15.46
C VAL A 14 5.74 3.18 -14.31
N THR A 15 5.43 3.67 -13.11
CA THR A 15 5.13 2.83 -11.94
C THR A 15 3.62 2.71 -11.80
N ILE A 16 3.10 1.49 -11.74
CA ILE A 16 1.65 1.22 -11.68
C ILE A 16 1.24 1.00 -10.24
N ASP A 17 0.20 1.71 -9.80
CA ASP A 17 -0.45 1.47 -8.50
C ASP A 17 -1.39 0.26 -8.56
N LEU A 18 -1.43 -0.54 -7.49
CA LEU A 18 -2.15 -1.81 -7.44
C LEU A 18 -3.68 -1.62 -7.35
N ASP A 19 -4.14 -0.47 -6.89
CA ASP A 19 -5.57 -0.14 -6.79
C ASP A 19 -6.17 0.25 -8.16
N GLY A 20 -5.33 0.56 -9.15
CA GLY A 20 -5.74 1.07 -10.47
C GLY A 20 -6.21 0.00 -11.47
N TYR A 21 -6.13 -1.29 -11.14
CA TYR A 21 -6.52 -2.37 -12.06
C TYR A 21 -6.92 -3.67 -11.35
N THR A 22 -7.66 -4.53 -12.03
CA THR A 22 -7.94 -5.90 -11.57
C THR A 22 -7.15 -6.89 -12.45
N PRO A 23 -6.13 -7.58 -11.91
CA PRO A 23 -5.39 -8.58 -12.67
C PRO A 23 -6.31 -9.67 -13.21
N ARG A 24 -6.09 -10.09 -14.46
CA ARG A 24 -6.82 -11.22 -15.04
C ARG A 24 -6.37 -12.55 -14.40
N PHE A 25 -7.28 -13.51 -14.35
CA PHE A 25 -6.90 -14.90 -14.10
C PHE A 25 -6.15 -15.50 -15.30
N THR A 26 -5.35 -16.53 -15.03
CA THR A 26 -4.67 -17.32 -16.07
C THR A 26 -5.52 -18.55 -16.40
N SER A 27 -5.66 -18.88 -17.70
CA SER A 27 -6.30 -20.11 -18.14
C SER A 27 -5.41 -21.33 -17.87
N LEU A 28 -6.00 -22.53 -17.81
CA LEU A 28 -5.24 -23.78 -17.68
C LEU A 28 -4.23 -23.94 -18.84
N ASP A 29 -4.68 -23.70 -20.07
CA ASP A 29 -3.82 -23.72 -21.26
C ASP A 29 -2.64 -22.75 -21.15
N GLY A 30 -2.89 -21.56 -20.57
CA GLY A 30 -1.85 -20.55 -20.36
C GLY A 30 -0.81 -20.98 -19.32
N VAL A 31 -1.24 -21.68 -18.26
CA VAL A 31 -0.33 -22.28 -17.27
C VAL A 31 0.49 -23.39 -17.93
N GLN A 32 -0.16 -24.31 -18.65
CA GLN A 32 0.52 -25.41 -19.34
C GLN A 32 1.59 -24.89 -20.31
N ALA A 33 1.24 -23.92 -21.16
CA ALA A 33 2.17 -23.34 -22.11
C ALA A 33 3.39 -22.67 -21.44
N ALA A 34 3.19 -22.01 -20.30
CA ALA A 34 4.27 -21.36 -19.55
C ALA A 34 5.27 -22.37 -18.96
N PHE A 35 4.80 -23.56 -18.56
CA PHE A 35 5.64 -24.63 -18.03
C PHE A 35 6.28 -25.50 -19.11
N GLU A 36 5.59 -25.77 -20.22
CA GLU A 36 6.10 -26.60 -21.32
C GLU A 36 7.13 -25.85 -22.19
N THR A 37 6.99 -24.54 -22.31
CA THR A 37 7.97 -23.69 -22.99
C THR A 37 8.54 -22.67 -22.00
N PRO A 38 9.33 -23.10 -21.00
CA PRO A 38 9.89 -22.19 -20.02
C PRO A 38 10.92 -21.31 -20.73
N ARG A 39 10.60 -20.03 -20.90
CA ARG A 39 11.51 -19.02 -21.50
C ARG A 39 12.15 -18.12 -20.45
N VAL A 40 12.25 -18.59 -19.21
CA VAL A 40 12.92 -17.86 -18.13
C VAL A 40 14.41 -17.84 -18.43
N ARG A 41 14.90 -16.70 -18.91
CA ARG A 41 16.34 -16.48 -19.10
C ARG A 41 16.93 -16.04 -17.77
N VAL A 42 17.98 -16.73 -17.35
CA VAL A 42 18.79 -16.33 -16.20
C VAL A 42 19.96 -15.55 -16.76
N PHE A 43 20.21 -14.38 -16.19
CA PHE A 43 21.34 -13.53 -16.53
C PHE A 43 22.15 -13.25 -15.27
N ASP A 44 23.47 -13.28 -15.38
CA ASP A 44 24.37 -12.78 -14.35
C ASP A 44 24.88 -11.36 -14.68
N SER A 45 25.78 -10.82 -13.85
CA SER A 45 26.35 -9.49 -14.08
C SER A 45 27.19 -9.42 -15.37
N ASP A 46 27.85 -10.51 -15.73
CA ASP A 46 28.71 -10.57 -16.92
C ASP A 46 27.85 -10.54 -18.19
N ASP A 47 26.72 -11.27 -18.19
CA ASP A 47 25.73 -11.24 -19.27
C ASP A 47 25.15 -9.84 -19.51
N LEU A 48 25.05 -9.03 -18.46
CA LEU A 48 24.51 -7.67 -18.48
C LEU A 48 25.60 -6.59 -18.68
N GLY A 49 26.87 -6.99 -18.76
CA GLY A 49 28.01 -6.08 -18.91
C GLY A 49 28.17 -5.09 -17.75
N LEU A 50 27.74 -5.49 -16.55
CA LEU A 50 27.76 -4.63 -15.38
C LEU A 50 29.07 -4.85 -14.58
N ASP A 51 29.57 -3.79 -13.95
CA ASP A 51 30.78 -3.89 -13.13
C ASP A 51 30.52 -4.76 -11.89
N PRO A 52 31.22 -5.90 -11.71
CA PRO A 52 31.07 -6.77 -10.54
C PRO A 52 31.26 -6.02 -9.21
N ALA A 53 31.97 -4.89 -9.24
CA ALA A 53 32.18 -4.04 -8.09
C ALA A 53 30.99 -3.17 -7.70
N LEU A 54 29.94 -3.02 -8.52
CA LEU A 54 28.82 -2.05 -8.37
C LEU A 54 27.46 -2.69 -8.03
N HIS A 55 27.46 -3.87 -7.41
CA HIS A 55 26.23 -4.66 -7.18
C HIS A 55 25.99 -5.07 -5.73
N ALA A 56 26.92 -4.70 -4.85
CA ALA A 56 26.83 -5.14 -3.47
C ALA A 56 26.23 -4.05 -2.61
N VAL A 57 25.70 -4.46 -1.45
CA VAL A 57 25.27 -3.57 -0.38
C VAL A 57 26.29 -2.46 -0.17
N LYS A 58 27.61 -2.74 -0.27
CA LYS A 58 28.73 -1.79 -0.16
C LYS A 58 28.64 -0.55 -1.08
N ASP A 59 27.91 -0.61 -2.18
CA ASP A 59 27.78 0.51 -3.14
C ASP A 59 26.42 1.23 -3.01
N SER A 60 25.53 0.73 -2.15
CA SER A 60 24.26 1.39 -1.86
C SER A 60 24.50 2.72 -1.12
N PRO A 61 23.85 3.83 -1.55
CA PRO A 61 23.90 5.10 -0.84
C PRO A 61 23.18 5.01 0.52
N THR A 62 22.32 4.01 0.73
CA THR A 62 21.58 3.81 1.99
C THR A 62 22.06 2.56 2.72
N ARG A 63 21.98 2.59 4.06
CA ARG A 63 22.31 1.48 4.95
C ARG A 63 21.17 1.22 5.92
N ILE A 64 20.82 -0.04 6.08
CA ILE A 64 19.94 -0.47 7.17
C ILE A 64 20.78 -0.42 8.46
N ILE A 65 20.40 0.46 9.37
CA ILE A 65 21.08 0.64 10.66
C ILE A 65 20.45 -0.26 11.72
N ASP A 66 19.11 -0.30 11.74
CA ASP A 66 18.34 -1.09 12.70
C ASP A 66 17.00 -1.49 12.09
N VAL A 67 16.49 -2.64 12.51
CA VAL A 67 15.17 -3.17 12.13
C VAL A 67 14.46 -3.54 13.41
N TYR A 68 13.49 -2.72 13.80
CA TYR A 68 12.66 -2.96 14.96
C TYR A 68 11.18 -3.02 14.57
N SER A 69 10.41 -3.76 15.34
CA SER A 69 8.95 -3.74 15.22
C SER A 69 8.40 -2.48 15.88
N PRO A 70 7.49 -1.73 15.22
CA PRO A 70 6.87 -0.59 15.85
C PRO A 70 6.09 -1.04 17.09
N THR A 71 6.40 -0.48 18.26
CA THR A 71 5.60 -0.66 19.46
C THR A 71 4.45 0.34 19.43
N SER A 72 3.22 -0.14 19.63
CA SER A 72 2.09 0.78 19.85
C SER A 72 2.18 1.31 21.26
N ASP A 73 2.60 2.56 21.42
CA ASP A 73 2.67 3.23 22.73
C ASP A 73 1.29 3.66 23.27
N LYS A 74 0.20 3.36 22.53
CA LYS A 74 -1.16 3.72 22.92
C LYS A 74 -1.88 2.53 23.54
N ASP A 75 -2.46 2.76 24.70
CA ASP A 75 -3.37 1.82 25.35
C ASP A 75 -4.61 1.58 24.49
N ASN A 76 -4.95 0.31 24.29
CA ASN A 76 -6.18 -0.06 23.60
C ASN A 76 -7.40 0.29 24.46
N LEU A 77 -8.31 1.11 23.94
CA LEU A 77 -9.56 1.43 24.61
C LEU A 77 -10.65 0.42 24.22
N VAL A 78 -11.12 -0.38 25.19
CA VAL A 78 -12.27 -1.27 24.99
C VAL A 78 -13.56 -0.54 25.39
N LEU A 79 -14.37 -0.16 24.41
CA LEU A 79 -15.68 0.43 24.62
C LEU A 79 -16.70 -0.66 25.00
N LYS A 80 -17.42 -0.48 26.11
CA LYS A 80 -18.40 -1.45 26.63
C LYS A 80 -19.75 -0.80 26.87
N GLY A 81 -20.84 -1.51 26.58
CA GLY A 81 -22.21 -1.08 26.85
C GLY A 81 -23.14 -1.26 25.66
N ALA A 82 -24.26 -0.54 25.67
CA ALA A 82 -25.22 -0.56 24.57
C ALA A 82 -24.64 0.09 23.31
N VAL A 83 -24.95 -0.46 22.13
CA VAL A 83 -24.40 -0.02 20.82
C VAL A 83 -24.50 1.49 20.62
N LYS A 84 -25.65 2.09 20.94
CA LYS A 84 -25.84 3.55 20.78
C LYS A 84 -24.80 4.35 21.56
N LYS A 85 -24.57 4.00 22.84
CA LYS A 85 -23.58 4.68 23.69
C LYS A 85 -22.15 4.47 23.20
N ILE A 86 -21.84 3.31 22.62
CA ILE A 86 -20.52 3.03 22.05
C ILE A 86 -20.27 3.92 20.82
N ILE A 87 -21.27 4.07 19.94
CA ILE A 87 -21.20 4.93 18.76
C ILE A 87 -21.00 6.40 19.18
N ASP A 88 -21.79 6.87 20.14
CA ASP A 88 -21.68 8.24 20.66
C ASP A 88 -20.28 8.48 21.25
N GLN A 89 -19.82 7.57 22.12
CA GLN A 89 -18.49 7.65 22.73
C GLN A 89 -17.35 7.61 21.71
N LEU A 90 -17.48 6.83 20.63
CA LEU A 90 -16.50 6.75 19.56
C LEU A 90 -16.38 8.08 18.80
N PHE A 91 -17.51 8.67 18.42
CA PHE A 91 -17.52 9.94 17.69
C PHE A 91 -17.11 11.13 18.57
N ASP A 92 -17.48 11.14 19.84
CA ASP A 92 -17.05 12.17 20.78
C ASP A 92 -15.54 12.14 21.02
N ALA A 93 -14.98 10.95 21.24
CA ALA A 93 -13.56 10.80 21.56
C ALA A 93 -12.63 10.89 20.33
N HIS A 94 -13.09 10.38 19.19
CA HIS A 94 -12.23 10.16 18.01
C HIS A 94 -12.80 10.72 16.70
N GLY A 95 -13.98 11.33 16.71
CA GLY A 95 -14.66 11.80 15.51
C GLY A 95 -13.84 12.80 14.70
N LYS A 96 -13.08 13.70 15.35
CA LYS A 96 -12.18 14.64 14.65
C LYS A 96 -11.05 13.92 13.92
N THR A 97 -10.39 12.97 14.58
CA THR A 97 -9.30 12.18 13.99
C THR A 97 -9.81 11.32 12.84
N ILE A 98 -10.97 10.68 13.02
CA ILE A 98 -11.62 9.86 11.99
C ILE A 98 -12.02 10.73 10.79
N SER A 99 -12.63 11.91 11.03
CA SER A 99 -13.02 12.85 9.97
C SER A 99 -11.82 13.34 9.16
N SER A 100 -10.72 13.66 9.84
CA SER A 100 -9.47 14.08 9.20
C SER A 100 -8.86 12.97 8.34
N ALA A 101 -8.89 11.72 8.81
CA ALA A 101 -8.34 10.59 8.07
C ALA A 101 -9.21 10.19 6.87
N MET A 102 -10.53 10.34 6.96
CA MET A 102 -11.47 9.99 5.89
C MET A 102 -11.70 11.11 4.88
N GLY A 103 -11.13 12.30 5.08
CA GLY A 103 -11.30 13.46 4.19
C GLY A 103 -12.76 13.92 4.06
N LYS A 104 -13.63 13.59 5.02
CA LYS A 104 -15.07 13.92 5.04
C LYS A 104 -15.47 14.46 6.41
N ASP A 105 -16.29 15.51 6.38
CA ASP A 105 -16.82 16.16 7.57
C ASP A 105 -17.95 15.28 8.15
N LEU A 106 -17.66 14.48 9.18
CA LEU A 106 -18.71 13.73 9.90
C LEU A 106 -19.50 14.71 10.76
N LYS A 107 -20.66 15.15 10.25
CA LYS A 107 -21.65 15.88 11.07
C LYS A 107 -22.34 14.87 11.99
N THR A 108 -22.16 15.01 13.29
CA THR A 108 -23.08 14.41 14.26
C THR A 108 -24.41 15.14 14.13
N HIS A 109 -25.47 14.41 13.76
CA HIS A 109 -26.82 14.96 13.82
C HIS A 109 -27.19 15.08 15.30
N ASP A 110 -27.43 16.32 15.75
CA ASP A 110 -27.93 16.61 17.09
C ASP A 110 -29.31 15.97 17.25
N HIS A 111 -29.39 14.91 18.03
CA HIS A 111 -30.66 14.37 18.48
C HIS A 111 -31.09 15.12 19.74
N GLY A 112 -31.47 16.39 19.54
CA GLY A 112 -32.29 17.11 20.49
C GLY A 112 -33.59 16.34 20.71
N GLY A 113 -33.77 15.81 21.91
CA GLY A 113 -34.98 15.15 22.36
C GLY A 113 -35.23 15.51 23.82
N ALA A 114 -36.15 16.45 24.01
CA ALA A 114 -36.87 16.70 25.25
C ALA A 114 -37.69 15.46 25.67
#